data_AF-A0A969T5L8-F1
#
_entry.id   AF-A0A969T5L8-F1
#
_cell.length_a   1.000
_cell.length_b   1.000
_cell.length_c   1.000
_cell.angle_alpha   90.00
_cell.angle_beta   90.00
_cell.angle_gamma   90.00
#
_symmetry.space_group_name_H-M   'P 1'
#
loop_
_entity.id
_entity.type
_entity.pdbx_description
1 polymer ?
#
loop_
_entity_poly.entity_id
_entity_poly.type
_entity_poly.pdbx_seq_one_letter_code
_entity_poly.pdbx_strand_id
1 'polypeptide(L)' 'MDALSYLSEQRYYKEKIRAMEKKYKTTFEEFESKVKSGDKETFTDWDDYIDWKAYHKLNININKMIEDVRLGNFKVA' A
#
# COMPACT_ATOMS: atom_id res chain seq x y z
N MET A 1 2.28 4.72 20.11
CA MET A 1 3.14 4.39 18.95
C MET A 1 3.93 5.64 18.62
N ASP A 2 5.25 5.55 18.42
CA ASP A 2 6.12 6.73 18.22
C ASP A 2 6.39 7.02 16.72
N ALA A 3 6.97 8.18 16.42
CA ALA A 3 7.25 8.60 15.05
C ALA A 3 8.18 7.62 14.30
N LEU A 4 9.11 7.00 15.02
CA LEU A 4 10.04 6.01 14.46
C LEU A 4 9.33 4.74 14.01
N SER A 5 8.34 4.27 14.79
CA SER A 5 7.51 3.11 14.45
C SER A 5 6.76 3.35 13.13
N TYR A 6 6.12 4.51 12.98
CA TYR A 6 5.40 4.84 11.75
C TYR A 6 6.32 4.93 10.52
N LEU A 7 7.53 5.48 10.67
CA LEU A 7 8.51 5.53 9.57
C LEU A 7 9.00 4.15 9.15
N SER A 8 9.20 3.24 10.12
CA SER A 8 9.56 1.85 9.85
C SER A 8 8.46 1.13 9.07
N GLU A 9 7.20 1.27 9.51
CA GLU A 9 6.05 0.69 8.83
C GLU A 9 5.88 1.28 7.41
N GLN A 10 6.03 2.60 7.26
CA GLN A 10 6.00 3.25 5.94
C GLN A 10 7.03 2.64 4.99
N ARG A 11 8.26 2.41 5.49
CA ARG A 11 9.32 1.76 4.70
C ARG A 11 8.91 0.35 4.30
N TYR A 12 8.37 -0.43 5.23
CA TYR A 12 7.89 -1.79 4.95
C TYR A 12 6.85 -1.82 3.82
N TYR A 13 5.81 -0.99 3.89
CA TYR A 13 4.78 -0.96 2.85
C TYR A 13 5.30 -0.46 1.51
N LYS A 14 6.21 0.52 1.49
CA LYS A 14 6.90 0.96 0.26
C LYS A 14 7.71 -0.16 -0.37
N GLU A 15 8.41 -0.96 0.42
CA GLU A 15 9.17 -2.11 -0.08
C GLU A 15 8.24 -3.19 -0.64
N LYS A 16 7.09 -3.45 0.00
CA LYS A 16 6.08 -4.37 -0.52
C LYS A 16 5.47 -3.91 -1.85
N ILE A 17 5.12 -2.62 -1.96
CA ILE A 17 4.62 -2.03 -3.20
C ILE A 17 5.67 -2.18 -4.32
N ARG A 18 6.93 -1.82 -4.07
CA ARG A 18 8.02 -1.97 -5.04
C ARG A 18 8.27 -3.41 -5.46
N ALA A 19 8.11 -4.36 -4.54
CA ALA A 19 8.24 -5.78 -4.85
C ALA A 19 7.15 -6.23 -5.84
N MET A 20 5.91 -5.76 -5.68
CA MET A 20 4.81 -6.04 -6.60
C MET A 20 5.02 -5.36 -7.97
N GLU A 21 5.41 -4.09 -7.98
CA GLU A 21 5.78 -3.38 -9.22
C GLU A 21 6.88 -4.12 -9.99
N LYS A 22 7.88 -4.67 -9.28
CA LYS A 22 8.95 -5.46 -9.89
C LYS A 22 8.47 -6.83 -10.36
N LYS A 23 7.60 -7.50 -9.61
CA LYS A 23 7.02 -8.82 -9.94
C LYS A 23 6.22 -8.73 -11.24
N TYR A 24 5.38 -7.71 -11.38
CA TYR A 24 4.49 -7.54 -12.52
C TYR A 24 5.01 -6.62 -13.62
N LYS A 25 6.10 -5.88 -13.36
CA LYS A 25 6.73 -4.90 -14.26
C LYS A 25 5.74 -3.85 -14.78
N THR A 26 4.85 -3.40 -13.90
CA THR A 26 3.74 -2.50 -14.23
C THR A 26 3.35 -1.72 -12.97
N THR A 27 2.56 -0.67 -13.14
CA THR A 27 1.99 0.10 -12.01
C THR A 27 0.80 -0.62 -11.39
N PHE A 28 0.40 -0.22 -10.18
CA PHE A 28 -0.77 -0.80 -9.52
C PHE A 28 -2.05 -0.56 -10.33
N GLU A 29 -2.18 0.62 -10.95
CA GLU A 29 -3.35 1.02 -11.73
C GLU A 29 -3.50 0.16 -13.00
N GLU A 30 -2.40 -0.06 -13.71
CA GLU A 30 -2.37 -0.95 -14.88
C GLU A 30 -2.67 -2.40 -14.49
N PHE A 31 -2.09 -2.88 -13.39
CA PHE A 31 -2.37 -4.21 -12.85
C PHE A 31 -3.83 -4.37 -12.44
N GLU A 32 -4.38 -3.39 -11.72
CA GLU A 32 -5.79 -3.38 -11.31
C GLU A 32 -6.72 -3.42 -12.53
N SER A 33 -6.42 -2.64 -13.57
CA SER A 33 -7.20 -2.68 -14.81
C SER A 33 -7.14 -4.08 -15.42
N LYS A 34 -5.94 -4.67 -15.54
CA LYS A 34 -5.75 -6.02 -16.09
C LYS A 34 -6.53 -7.08 -15.32
N VAL A 35 -6.49 -7.06 -13.99
CA VAL A 35 -7.19 -8.05 -13.15
C VAL A 35 -8.70 -7.92 -13.27
N LYS A 36 -9.22 -6.68 -13.32
CA LYS A 36 -10.68 -6.43 -13.42
C LYS A 36 -11.24 -6.62 -14.82
N SER A 37 -10.46 -6.36 -15.87
CA SER A 37 -10.91 -6.44 -17.27
C SER A 37 -10.53 -7.75 -17.95
N GLY A 38 -9.80 -8.64 -17.28
CA GLY A 38 -9.35 -9.89 -17.85
C GLY A 38 -10.50 -10.88 -18.01
N ASP A 39 -10.65 -11.45 -19.20
CA ASP A 39 -11.64 -12.50 -19.47
C ASP A 39 -11.32 -13.81 -18.71
N LYS A 40 -10.07 -13.99 -18.27
CA LYS A 40 -9.61 -15.16 -17.54
C LYS A 40 -9.24 -14.79 -16.11
N GLU A 41 -10.01 -15.33 -15.17
CA GLU A 41 -9.75 -15.20 -13.76
C GLU A 41 -8.54 -16.06 -13.35
N THR A 42 -7.47 -15.40 -12.90
CA THR A 42 -6.31 -16.05 -12.28
C THR A 42 -6.37 -15.77 -10.78
N PHE A 43 -6.68 -16.78 -9.96
CA PHE A 43 -6.77 -16.64 -8.50
C PHE A 43 -5.54 -15.97 -7.89
N THR A 44 -4.34 -16.34 -8.34
CA THR A 44 -3.08 -15.72 -7.90
C THR A 44 -3.05 -14.21 -8.18
N ASP A 45 -3.50 -13.77 -9.35
CA ASP A 45 -3.51 -12.34 -9.67
C ASP A 45 -4.54 -11.57 -8.83
N TRP A 46 -5.66 -12.21 -8.46
CA TRP A 46 -6.63 -11.63 -7.54
C TRP A 46 -6.11 -11.56 -6.10
N ASP A 47 -5.43 -12.60 -5.61
CA ASP A 47 -4.79 -12.61 -4.30
C ASP A 47 -3.72 -11.50 -4.21
N ASP A 48 -2.84 -11.43 -5.22
CA ASP A 48 -1.82 -10.39 -5.32
C ASP A 48 -2.44 -8.99 -5.46
N TYR A 49 -3.58 -8.84 -6.16
CA TYR A 49 -4.32 -7.59 -6.25
C TYR A 49 -4.85 -7.12 -4.90
N ILE A 50 -5.45 -8.04 -4.12
CA ILE A 50 -6.01 -7.73 -2.80
C ILE A 50 -4.88 -7.25 -1.88
N ASP A 51 -3.75 -7.97 -1.86
CA ASP A 51 -2.57 -7.62 -1.07
C ASP A 51 -1.99 -6.26 -1.49
N TRP A 52 -1.77 -6.06 -2.79
CA TRP A 52 -1.17 -4.83 -3.30
C TRP A 52 -2.06 -3.61 -3.02
N LYS A 53 -3.38 -3.76 -3.20
CA LYS A 53 -4.36 -2.73 -2.84
C LYS A 53 -4.33 -2.41 -1.35
N ALA A 54 -4.20 -3.42 -0.49
CA ALA A 54 -4.07 -3.22 0.95
C ALA A 54 -2.79 -2.45 1.30
N TYR A 55 -1.65 -2.80 0.70
CA TYR A 55 -0.39 -2.07 0.92
C TYR A 55 -0.49 -0.59 0.55
N HIS A 56 -1.13 -0.25 -0.58
CA HIS A 56 -1.36 1.15 -0.96
C HIS A 56 -2.21 1.89 0.09
N LYS A 57 -3.32 1.29 0.52
CA LYS A 57 -4.20 1.89 1.55
C LYS A 57 -3.47 2.09 2.88
N LEU A 58 -2.72 1.09 3.33
CA LEU A 58 -1.97 1.16 4.58
C LEU A 58 -0.86 2.20 4.52
N ASN A 59 -0.14 2.28 3.41
CA ASN A 59 0.87 3.33 3.19
C ASN A 59 0.25 4.74 3.22
N ILE A 60 -0.94 4.94 2.62
CA ILE A 60 -1.67 6.23 2.71
C ILE A 60 -2.04 6.55 4.16
N ASN A 61 -2.57 5.58 4.91
CA ASN A 61 -2.95 5.79 6.30
C ASN A 61 -1.74 6.12 7.18
N ILE A 62 -0.63 5.43 7.01
CA ILE A 62 0.61 5.70 7.75
C ILE A 62 1.18 7.07 7.41
N ASN A 63 1.11 7.50 6.14
CA ASN A 63 1.51 8.86 5.78
C ASN A 63 0.71 9.92 6.53
N LYS A 64 -0.61 9.71 6.67
CA LYS A 64 -1.47 10.59 7.48
C LYS A 64 -1.08 10.58 8.95
N MET A 65 -0.82 9.40 9.53
CA MET A 65 -0.38 9.30 10.93
C MET A 65 0.97 10.01 11.17
N ILE A 66 1.90 9.88 10.22
CA ILE A 66 3.19 10.60 10.27
C ILE A 66 2.95 12.11 10.22
N GLU A 67 2.06 12.58 9.36
CA GLU A 67 1.72 14.00 9.22
C GLU A 67 1.05 14.55 10.49
N ASP A 68 0.08 13.82 11.05
CA ASP A 68 -0.59 14.19 12.30
C ASP A 68 0.40 14.30 13.46
N VAL A 69 1.32 13.34 13.60
CA VAL A 69 2.39 13.38 14.61
C VAL A 69 3.34 14.56 14.37
N ARG A 70 3.69 14.88 13.12
CA ARG A 70 4.57 15.99 12.77
C ARG A 70 3.95 17.36 13.05
N LEU A 71 2.65 17.51 12.82
CA LEU A 71 1.92 18.75 13.06
C LEU A 71 1.55 18.94 14.53
N GLY A 72 1.83 17.96 15.40
CA GLY A 72 1.38 17.99 16.79
C GLY A 72 -0.14 17.87 16.91
N ASN A 73 -0.82 17.38 15.87
CA ASN A 73 -2.25 17.10 15.85
C ASN A 73 -2.51 15.79 16.61
N PHE A 74 -2.28 15.81 17.90
CA PHE A 74 -2.79 14.77 18.78
C PHE A 74 -4.30 15.03 18.89
N LYS A 75 -5.11 14.21 18.20
CA LYS A 75 -6.53 14.14 18.54
C LYS A 75 -6.62 13.70 20.00
N VAL A 76 -6.77 14.67 20.89
CA VAL A 76 -7.25 14.48 22.25
C VAL A 76 -8.71 14.10 22.07
N ALA A 77 -8.98 12.79 22.18
CA ALA A 77 -10.34 12.28 22.31
C ALA A 77 -10.84 12.54 23.74
#